data_AF-A0A2E7JN04-F1
#
_entry.id   AF-A0A2E7JN04-F1
#
_cell.length_a   1.000
_cell.length_b   1.000
_cell.length_c   1.000
_cell.angle_alpha   90.00
_cell.angle_beta   90.00
_cell.angle_gamma   90.00
#
_symmetry.space_group_name_H-M   'P 1'
#
loop_
_entity.id
_entity.type
_entity.pdbx_description
1 polymer ?
#
loop_
_entity_poly.entity_id
_entity_poly.type
_entity_poly.pdbx_seq_one_letter_code
_entity_poly.pdbx_strand_id
1 'polypeptide(L)'
;MRLELPLCLIFLFFAACGREEAPQLDVHQILDKSGDAVKARLGEPEIDFTRSEKVTTLQWRNIDGDSTWVYIDLIYDNASYVTYTFKKMDPFDMAEALRRVGLTLPEEEPERTWENGSMRWQPFDPYHRLVVNPVTKAVTISLDFDEVSERETTEE
;
A
#
# COMPACT_ATOMS: atom_id res chain seq x y z
N MET A 1 -19.90 51.50 -22.14
CA MET A 1 -18.75 50.60 -21.90
C MET A 1 -18.97 49.88 -20.58
N ARG A 2 -19.34 48.59 -20.67
CA ARG A 2 -19.20 47.48 -19.70
C ARG A 2 -20.13 46.38 -20.19
N LEU A 3 -19.58 45.45 -20.96
CA LEU A 3 -20.19 44.15 -21.21
C LEU A 3 -19.91 43.31 -19.97
N GLU A 4 -20.94 42.85 -19.28
CA GLU A 4 -20.81 41.81 -18.25
C GLU A 4 -21.36 40.52 -18.84
N LEU A 5 -20.47 39.59 -19.17
CA LEU A 5 -20.79 38.17 -19.31
C LEU A 5 -20.80 37.55 -17.91
N PRO A 6 -21.82 36.78 -17.53
CA PRO A 6 -21.66 35.73 -16.55
C PRO A 6 -21.24 34.43 -17.24
N LEU A 7 -20.01 34.06 -16.94
CA LEU A 7 -19.37 32.76 -17.14
C LEU A 7 -20.26 31.60 -16.64
N CYS A 8 -20.33 30.57 -17.47
CA CYS A 8 -20.35 29.13 -17.15
C CYS A 8 -20.92 28.69 -15.78
N LEU A 9 -22.08 28.05 -15.82
CA LEU A 9 -22.50 27.06 -14.83
C LEU A 9 -23.10 25.86 -15.56
N ILE A 10 -22.21 25.04 -16.13
CA ILE A 10 -22.55 23.69 -16.58
C ILE A 10 -22.41 22.78 -15.36
N PHE A 11 -23.51 22.57 -14.64
CA PHE A 11 -23.63 21.47 -13.68
C PHE A 11 -23.88 20.18 -14.45
N LEU A 12 -22.82 19.43 -14.77
CA LEU A 12 -22.92 18.04 -15.20
C LEU A 12 -22.92 17.14 -13.96
N PHE A 13 -24.10 16.89 -13.40
CA PHE A 13 -24.30 15.77 -12.49
C PHE A 13 -24.46 14.49 -13.30
N PHE A 14 -23.34 13.80 -13.58
CA PHE A 14 -23.39 12.39 -13.95
C PHE A 14 -23.57 11.57 -12.66
N ALA A 15 -24.83 11.31 -12.31
CA ALA A 15 -25.19 10.24 -11.39
C ALA A 15 -24.96 8.89 -12.09
N ALA A 16 -23.70 8.48 -12.20
CA ALA A 16 -23.38 7.09 -12.46
C ALA A 16 -23.65 6.32 -11.17
N CYS A 17 -24.52 5.30 -11.26
CA CYS A 17 -24.75 4.31 -10.22
C CYS A 17 -23.44 3.54 -10.00
N GLY A 18 -22.53 4.09 -9.22
CA GLY A 18 -21.21 3.51 -8.94
C GLY A 18 -21.27 2.73 -7.64
N ARG A 19 -20.82 1.46 -7.66
CA ARG A 19 -20.16 0.92 -6.47
C ARG A 19 -19.15 1.98 -6.04
N GLU A 20 -19.23 2.46 -4.80
CA GLU A 20 -18.13 3.26 -4.23
C GLU A 20 -16.84 2.49 -4.52
N GLU A 21 -15.95 3.08 -5.32
CA GLU A 21 -14.64 2.49 -5.55
C GLU A 21 -13.99 2.34 -4.18
N ALA A 22 -13.52 1.14 -3.86
CA ALA A 22 -12.88 0.89 -2.57
C ALA A 22 -11.74 1.91 -2.38
N PRO A 23 -11.60 2.49 -1.18
CA PRO A 23 -10.60 3.53 -0.93
C PRO A 23 -9.21 3.04 -1.29
N GLN A 24 -8.43 3.92 -1.91
CA GLN A 24 -7.04 3.64 -2.28
C GLN A 24 -6.18 3.58 -1.02
N LEU A 25 -5.45 2.48 -0.84
CA LEU A 25 -4.63 2.26 0.36
C LEU A 25 -3.27 3.00 0.25
N ASP A 26 -2.76 3.11 -0.98
CA ASP A 26 -1.57 3.87 -1.38
C ASP A 26 -0.31 3.58 -0.54
N VAL A 27 0.52 2.66 -1.03
CA VAL A 27 1.74 2.22 -0.36
C VAL A 27 2.76 3.35 -0.14
N HIS A 28 2.79 4.37 -1.01
CA HIS A 28 3.70 5.52 -0.87
C HIS A 28 3.38 6.38 0.35
N GLN A 29 2.14 6.31 0.85
CA GLN A 29 1.70 7.05 2.03
C GLN A 29 1.86 6.25 3.32
N ILE A 30 2.41 5.02 3.22
CA ILE A 30 2.65 4.12 4.34
C ILE A 30 4.13 3.88 4.54
N LEU A 31 4.84 3.44 3.50
CA LEU A 31 6.27 3.13 3.62
C LEU A 31 7.07 4.38 3.97
N ASP A 32 8.13 4.20 4.78
CA ASP A 32 8.97 5.28 5.31
C ASP A 32 8.20 6.31 6.15
N LYS A 33 7.12 5.88 6.81
CA LYS A 33 6.37 6.68 7.79
C LYS A 33 6.48 6.04 9.16
N SER A 34 6.50 6.89 10.18
CA SER A 34 6.47 6.46 11.58
C SER A 34 5.18 5.70 11.91
N GLY A 35 5.21 4.90 12.97
CA GLY A 35 4.03 4.18 13.45
C GLY A 35 2.85 5.13 13.71
N ASP A 36 3.10 6.29 14.33
CA ASP A 36 2.07 7.30 14.60
C ASP A 36 1.48 7.90 13.32
N ALA A 37 2.29 8.16 12.31
CA ALA A 37 1.81 8.69 11.02
C ALA A 37 0.93 7.65 10.29
N VAL A 38 1.32 6.38 10.34
CA VAL A 38 0.51 5.27 9.79
C VAL A 38 -0.83 5.17 10.53
N LYS A 39 -0.83 5.19 11.87
CA LYS A 39 -2.06 5.13 12.68
C LYS A 39 -2.97 6.34 12.48
N ALA A 40 -2.40 7.54 12.35
CA ALA A 40 -3.18 8.75 12.04
C ALA A 40 -3.93 8.64 10.70
N ARG A 41 -3.38 7.89 9.75
CA ARG A 41 -3.98 7.66 8.42
C ARG A 41 -4.97 6.50 8.41
N LEU A 42 -4.58 5.34 8.94
CA LEU A 42 -5.36 4.10 8.86
C LEU A 42 -6.29 3.88 10.05
N GLY A 43 -6.18 4.72 11.08
CA GLY A 43 -6.79 4.50 12.38
C GLY A 43 -6.00 3.50 13.22
N GLU A 44 -6.55 3.15 14.38
CA GLU A 44 -5.91 2.20 15.30
C GLU A 44 -5.97 0.77 14.76
N PRO A 45 -4.85 0.00 14.82
CA PRO A 45 -4.83 -1.38 14.39
C PRO A 45 -5.51 -2.31 15.40
N GLU A 46 -5.95 -3.47 14.92
CA GLU A 46 -6.43 -4.57 15.76
C GLU A 46 -5.28 -5.30 16.47
N ILE A 47 -4.10 -5.32 15.86
CA ILE A 47 -2.88 -5.86 16.46
C ILE A 47 -1.83 -4.76 16.43
N ASP A 48 -1.32 -4.43 17.61
CA ASP A 48 -0.12 -3.62 17.82
C ASP A 48 0.80 -4.43 18.73
N PHE A 49 1.83 -5.03 18.15
CA PHE A 49 2.69 -5.99 18.83
C PHE A 49 4.17 -5.73 18.58
N THR A 50 4.87 -5.31 19.61
CA THR A 50 6.33 -5.19 19.60
C THR A 50 6.98 -6.58 19.69
N ARG A 51 7.60 -7.01 18.60
CA ARG A 51 8.31 -8.30 18.48
C ARG A 51 9.70 -8.26 19.13
N SER A 52 10.35 -7.10 19.06
CA SER A 52 11.69 -6.84 19.63
C SER A 52 11.87 -5.33 19.83
N GLU A 53 13.00 -4.91 20.41
CA GLU A 53 13.36 -3.49 20.53
C GLU A 53 13.34 -2.72 19.20
N LYS A 54 13.47 -3.44 18.07
CA LYS A 54 13.58 -2.85 16.73
C LYS A 54 12.34 -3.03 15.88
N VAL A 55 11.50 -4.04 16.16
CA VAL A 55 10.43 -4.44 15.24
C VAL A 55 9.09 -4.42 15.95
N THR A 56 8.16 -3.65 15.41
CA THR A 56 6.75 -3.62 15.81
C THR A 56 5.87 -4.00 14.63
N THR A 57 4.90 -4.87 14.89
CA THR A 57 3.94 -5.33 13.89
C THR A 57 2.59 -4.67 14.14
N LEU A 58 2.04 -4.05 13.10
CA LEU A 58 0.70 -3.48 13.08
C LEU A 58 -0.20 -4.27 12.12
N GLN A 59 -1.46 -4.55 12.50
CA GLN A 59 -2.44 -5.20 11.62
C GLN A 59 -3.82 -4.58 11.70
N TRP A 60 -4.42 -4.34 10.55
CA TRP A 60 -5.85 -3.99 10.37
C TRP A 60 -6.53 -5.09 9.57
N ARG A 61 -7.73 -5.50 9.97
CA ARG A 61 -8.60 -6.32 9.12
C ARG A 61 -9.71 -5.44 8.60
N ASN A 62 -10.04 -5.63 7.33
CA ASN A 62 -11.15 -4.93 6.69
C ASN A 62 -11.00 -3.40 6.67
N ILE A 63 -9.80 -2.91 6.34
CA ILE A 63 -9.44 -1.48 6.36
C ILE A 63 -10.33 -0.61 5.45
N ASP A 64 -10.92 -1.21 4.42
CA ASP A 64 -11.66 -0.56 3.35
C ASP A 64 -13.11 -1.05 3.23
N GLY A 65 -13.60 -1.80 4.22
CA GLY A 65 -14.93 -2.43 4.17
C GLY A 65 -15.04 -3.62 3.20
N ASP A 66 -14.00 -3.93 2.43
CA ASP A 66 -13.95 -4.98 1.41
C ASP A 66 -13.06 -6.17 1.82
N SER A 67 -12.87 -6.33 3.13
CA SER A 67 -12.10 -7.40 3.76
C SER A 67 -10.64 -7.45 3.31
N THR A 68 -10.06 -6.29 2.95
CA THR A 68 -8.62 -6.17 2.79
C THR A 68 -7.95 -6.15 4.15
N TRP A 69 -6.99 -7.03 4.35
CA TRP A 69 -6.15 -7.03 5.55
C TRP A 69 -4.85 -6.31 5.23
N VAL A 70 -4.42 -5.45 6.14
CA VAL A 70 -3.15 -4.73 6.04
C VAL A 70 -2.28 -5.16 7.20
N TYR A 71 -1.07 -5.61 6.88
CA TYR A 71 -0.03 -5.95 7.83
C TYR A 71 1.17 -5.05 7.56
N ILE A 72 1.72 -4.43 8.59
CA ILE A 72 2.90 -3.57 8.48
C ILE A 72 3.90 -3.99 9.55
N ASP A 73 5.15 -4.18 9.15
CA ASP A 73 6.27 -4.19 10.10
C ASP A 73 6.96 -2.82 10.07
N LEU A 74 7.06 -2.23 11.26
CA LEU A 74 7.88 -1.08 11.56
C LEU A 74 9.27 -1.56 11.99
N ILE A 75 10.34 -1.02 11.41
CA ILE A 75 11.71 -1.21 11.85
C ILE A 75 12.22 0.14 12.36
N TYR A 76 12.63 0.20 13.62
CA TYR A 76 12.94 1.46 14.33
C TYR A 76 11.81 2.49 14.17
N ASP A 77 10.57 2.04 14.37
CA ASP A 77 9.32 2.81 14.20
C ASP A 77 8.96 3.23 12.76
N ASN A 78 9.82 3.00 11.76
CA ASN A 78 9.52 3.32 10.36
C ASN A 78 8.91 2.12 9.61
N ALA A 79 7.78 2.33 8.95
CA ALA A 79 7.12 1.33 8.13
C ALA A 79 8.02 0.87 6.98
N SER A 80 8.46 -0.38 7.10
CA SER A 80 9.50 -0.95 6.26
C SER A 80 8.98 -1.99 5.29
N TYR A 81 7.91 -2.63 5.69
CA TYR A 81 7.34 -3.78 5.03
C TYR A 81 5.83 -3.69 5.20
N VAL A 82 5.09 -3.74 4.10
CA VAL A 82 3.63 -3.77 4.12
C VAL A 82 3.13 -4.93 3.27
N THR A 83 2.08 -5.59 3.73
CA THR A 83 1.37 -6.63 3.00
C THR A 83 -0.12 -6.37 3.03
N TYR A 84 -0.72 -6.37 1.84
CA TYR A 84 -2.15 -6.28 1.62
C TYR A 84 -2.69 -7.65 1.23
N THR A 85 -3.76 -8.10 1.86
CA THR A 85 -4.42 -9.37 1.51
C THR A 85 -5.89 -9.14 1.16
N PHE A 86 -6.28 -9.39 -0.08
CA PHE A 86 -7.61 -9.12 -0.62
C PHE A 86 -8.53 -10.33 -0.47
N LYS A 87 -9.14 -10.51 0.71
CA LYS A 87 -9.87 -11.75 1.04
C LYS A 87 -11.08 -12.04 0.12
N LYS A 88 -11.72 -11.00 -0.42
CA LYS A 88 -12.93 -11.12 -1.26
C LYS A 88 -12.67 -11.06 -2.77
N MET A 89 -11.42 -10.86 -3.21
CA MET A 89 -11.09 -10.77 -4.63
C MET A 89 -11.03 -12.18 -5.25
N ASP A 90 -12.10 -12.62 -5.91
CA ASP A 90 -12.19 -13.96 -6.51
C ASP A 90 -12.78 -13.91 -7.94
N PRO A 91 -11.99 -14.23 -8.99
CA PRO A 91 -10.58 -14.62 -8.95
C PRO A 91 -9.66 -13.45 -8.54
N PHE A 92 -8.42 -13.76 -8.17
CA PHE A 92 -7.42 -12.72 -7.88
C PHE A 92 -7.03 -11.97 -9.15
N ASP A 93 -7.34 -10.67 -9.19
CA ASP A 93 -6.95 -9.76 -10.26
C ASP A 93 -5.73 -8.95 -9.82
N MET A 94 -4.55 -9.30 -10.35
CA MET A 94 -3.29 -8.64 -10.02
C MET A 94 -3.28 -7.15 -10.38
N ALA A 95 -3.87 -6.79 -11.54
CA ALA A 95 -3.87 -5.41 -11.99
C ALA A 95 -4.70 -4.53 -11.05
N GLU A 96 -5.88 -5.01 -10.67
CA GLU A 96 -6.75 -4.34 -9.73
C GLU A 96 -6.13 -4.27 -8.32
N ALA A 97 -5.50 -5.35 -7.85
CA ALA A 97 -4.83 -5.38 -6.56
C ALA A 97 -3.69 -4.35 -6.49
N LEU A 98 -2.84 -4.27 -7.51
CA LEU A 98 -1.75 -3.29 -7.60
C LEU A 98 -2.30 -1.86 -7.66
N ARG A 99 -3.34 -1.61 -8.47
CA ARG A 99 -3.99 -0.30 -8.57
C ARG A 99 -4.52 0.17 -7.21
N ARG A 100 -5.18 -0.70 -6.44
CA ARG A 100 -5.72 -0.38 -5.10
C ARG A 100 -4.65 0.01 -4.10
N VAL A 101 -3.44 -0.54 -4.23
CA VAL A 101 -2.30 -0.17 -3.37
C VAL A 101 -1.47 0.96 -3.95
N GLY A 102 -1.85 1.56 -5.08
CA GLY A 102 -1.15 2.69 -5.68
C GLY A 102 0.06 2.30 -6.54
N LEU A 103 0.14 1.05 -6.98
CA LEU A 103 1.22 0.56 -7.83
C LEU A 103 0.79 0.34 -9.28
N THR A 104 1.76 0.42 -10.17
CA THR A 104 1.63 0.02 -11.57
C THR A 104 1.94 -1.46 -11.75
N LEU A 105 1.42 -2.04 -12.83
CA LEU A 105 1.85 -3.37 -13.27
C LEU A 105 3.34 -3.34 -13.62
N PRO A 106 4.15 -4.30 -13.14
CA PRO A 106 5.53 -4.43 -13.57
C PRO A 106 5.62 -4.65 -15.09
N GLU A 107 6.46 -3.89 -15.78
CA GLU A 107 6.73 -4.09 -17.21
C GLU A 107 7.70 -5.26 -17.45
N GLU A 108 8.56 -5.54 -16.48
CA GLU A 108 9.54 -6.62 -16.51
C GLU A 108 8.96 -7.93 -15.97
N GLU A 109 9.48 -9.06 -16.47
CA GLU A 109 9.18 -10.37 -15.90
C GLU A 109 9.75 -10.48 -14.47
N PRO A 110 9.07 -11.21 -13.56
CA PRO A 110 9.57 -11.39 -12.21
C PRO A 110 10.91 -12.11 -12.22
N GLU A 111 11.85 -11.62 -11.40
CA GLU A 111 13.14 -12.25 -11.14
C GLU A 111 12.96 -13.70 -10.65
N ARG A 112 11.86 -13.95 -9.91
CA ARG A 112 11.53 -15.28 -9.39
C ARG A 112 10.05 -15.55 -9.40
N THR A 113 9.69 -16.74 -9.89
CA THR A 113 8.36 -17.34 -9.75
C THR A 113 8.48 -18.66 -9.00
N TRP A 114 7.68 -18.83 -7.94
CA TRP A 114 7.65 -20.06 -7.13
C TRP A 114 6.58 -21.03 -7.64
N GLU A 115 6.62 -22.28 -7.18
CA GLU A 115 5.64 -23.33 -7.55
C GLU A 115 4.19 -22.96 -7.23
N ASN A 116 3.96 -22.16 -6.19
CA ASN A 116 2.64 -21.67 -5.83
C ASN A 116 2.18 -20.45 -6.66
N GLY A 117 2.92 -20.08 -7.71
CA GLY A 117 2.64 -18.93 -8.55
C GLY A 117 2.94 -17.57 -7.92
N SER A 118 3.57 -17.53 -6.74
CA SER A 118 4.09 -16.25 -6.22
C SER A 118 5.16 -15.72 -7.15
N MET A 119 5.23 -14.40 -7.28
CA MET A 119 6.14 -13.69 -8.18
C MET A 119 6.87 -12.60 -7.39
N ARG A 120 8.17 -12.42 -7.66
CA ARG A 120 9.01 -11.38 -7.04
C ARG A 120 9.68 -10.52 -8.10
N TRP A 121 9.67 -9.21 -7.85
CA TRP A 121 10.50 -8.21 -8.51
C TRP A 121 11.40 -7.55 -7.47
N GLN A 122 12.71 -7.50 -7.76
CA GLN A 122 13.71 -6.94 -6.88
C GLN A 122 14.91 -6.45 -7.71
N PRO A 123 15.17 -5.13 -7.80
CA PRO A 123 14.36 -4.03 -7.26
C PRO A 123 12.98 -3.90 -7.95
N PHE A 124 12.07 -3.10 -7.38
CA PHE A 124 10.81 -2.73 -8.02
C PHE A 124 10.56 -1.23 -7.85
N ASP A 125 10.75 -0.45 -8.92
CA ASP A 125 10.68 1.02 -8.92
C ASP A 125 11.48 1.64 -7.73
N PRO A 126 11.00 2.59 -6.89
CA PRO A 126 11.81 3.11 -5.78
C PRO A 126 11.90 2.12 -4.60
N TYR A 127 11.28 0.95 -4.71
CA TYR A 127 11.22 -0.05 -3.64
C TYR A 127 12.28 -1.12 -3.81
N HIS A 128 12.71 -1.65 -2.66
CA HIS A 128 13.64 -2.76 -2.64
C HIS A 128 13.02 -4.02 -3.25
N ARG A 129 11.73 -4.28 -3.00
CA ARG A 129 11.06 -5.48 -3.50
C ARG A 129 9.54 -5.36 -3.56
N LEU A 130 8.96 -5.96 -4.60
CA LEU A 130 7.54 -6.33 -4.71
C LEU A 130 7.40 -7.86 -4.74
N VAL A 131 6.45 -8.40 -3.99
CA VAL A 131 6.03 -9.81 -4.08
C VAL A 131 4.51 -9.87 -4.24
N VAL A 132 4.04 -10.61 -5.23
CA VAL A 132 2.61 -10.88 -5.45
C VAL A 132 2.37 -12.37 -5.31
N ASN A 133 1.40 -12.77 -4.50
CA ASN A 133 0.99 -14.15 -4.33
C ASN A 133 -0.49 -14.31 -4.71
N PRO A 134 -0.80 -14.90 -5.88
CA PRO A 134 -2.18 -15.03 -6.35
C PRO A 134 -3.00 -16.03 -5.53
N VAL A 135 -2.36 -17.05 -4.92
CA VAL A 135 -3.03 -18.07 -4.11
C VAL A 135 -3.53 -17.48 -2.80
N THR A 136 -2.68 -16.70 -2.12
CA THR A 136 -3.07 -16.03 -0.87
C THR A 136 -3.71 -14.68 -1.08
N LYS A 137 -3.78 -14.19 -2.33
CA LYS A 137 -4.35 -12.90 -2.74
C LYS A 137 -3.61 -11.74 -2.10
N ALA A 138 -2.28 -11.84 -2.03
CA ALA A 138 -1.44 -10.93 -1.29
C ALA A 138 -0.50 -10.12 -2.20
N VAL A 139 -0.30 -8.86 -1.84
CA VAL A 139 0.68 -7.95 -2.42
C VAL A 139 1.55 -7.41 -1.29
N THR A 140 2.86 -7.61 -1.39
CA THR A 140 3.84 -7.26 -0.38
C THR A 140 4.90 -6.32 -0.97
N ILE A 141 5.19 -5.23 -0.29
CA ILE A 141 6.19 -4.23 -0.68
C ILE A 141 7.13 -3.98 0.50
N SER A 142 8.42 -3.82 0.23
CA SER A 142 9.40 -3.45 1.25
C SER A 142 10.43 -2.44 0.77
N LEU A 143 10.96 -1.68 1.72
CA LEU A 143 12.18 -0.89 1.58
C LEU A 143 13.39 -1.68 2.08
N ASP A 144 14.58 -1.27 1.66
CA ASP A 144 15.85 -1.78 2.21
C ASP A 144 16.22 -0.96 3.44
N PHE A 145 16.58 -1.61 4.55
CA PHE A 145 16.99 -0.92 5.78
C PHE A 145 18.48 -1.06 6.08
N ASP A 146 19.24 -1.78 5.26
CA ASP A 146 20.71 -1.81 5.40
C ASP A 146 21.29 -0.38 5.22
N GLU A 147 20.65 0.50 4.43
CA GLU A 147 21.06 1.90 4.25
C GLU A 147 20.44 2.92 5.25
N VAL A 148 19.30 2.61 5.88
CA VAL A 148 18.61 3.59 6.75
C VAL A 148 19.33 3.74 8.10
N SER A 149 19.96 2.67 8.59
CA SER A 149 20.75 2.70 9.84
C SER A 149 22.04 3.53 9.75
N GLU A 150 22.59 3.70 8.54
CA GLU A 150 23.80 4.51 8.31
C GLU A 150 23.50 6.02 8.25
N ARG A 151 22.27 6.41 7.90
CA ARG A 151 21.87 7.83 7.86
C ARG A 151 21.67 8.42 9.26
N GLU A 152 21.13 7.65 10.20
CA GLU A 152 20.93 8.13 11.58
C GLU A 152 22.23 8.18 12.40
N THR A 153 23.30 7.47 11.99
CA THR A 153 24.61 7.52 12.67
C THR A 153 25.56 8.60 12.16
N THR A 154 25.21 9.28 11.06
CA THR A 154 26.07 10.32 10.45
C THR A 154 25.63 11.74 10.80
N GLU A 155 24.44 11.91 11.42
CA GLU A 155 23.89 13.23 11.80
C GLU A 155 23.93 13.55 13.32
N GLU A 156 24.73 12.82 14.12
CA GLU A 156 25.06 13.20 15.52
C GLU A 156 26.42 13.91 15.67
#